data_AF-A0A942J583-F1
#
_entry.id   AF-A0A942J583-F1
#
_cell.length_a   1.000
_cell.length_b   1.000
_cell.length_c   1.000
_cell.angle_alpha   90.00
_cell.angle_beta   90.00
_cell.angle_gamma   90.00
#
_symmetry.space_group_name_H-M   'P 1'
#
loop_
_entity.id
_entity.type
_entity.pdbx_description
1 polymer ?
#
loop_
_entity_poly.entity_id
_entity_poly.type
_entity_poly.pdbx_seq_one_letter_code
_entity_poly.pdbx_strand_id
1 'polypeptide(L)'
;MFSRLREDIACVFERDPAARTTWEVLTCYPGFHALTLHRVSHWLWRQRLRWLARLFSHFTRFLTGIEIHPGATIGKRVFIDHGMGVVI
;
A
#
# COMPACT_ATOMS: atom_id res chain seq x y z
N MET A 1 -0.93 5.28 -13.54
CA MET A 1 -1.36 4.46 -12.39
C MET A 1 -1.08 2.99 -12.63
N PHE A 2 -1.53 2.41 -13.75
CA PHE A 2 -1.28 1.00 -14.12
C PHE A 2 0.20 0.62 -14.28
N SER A 3 1.04 1.51 -14.83
CA SER A 3 2.50 1.27 -14.91
C SER A 3 3.13 1.06 -13.53
N ARG A 4 2.74 1.90 -12.56
CA ARG A 4 3.24 1.82 -11.18
C ARG A 4 2.76 0.56 -10.47
N LEU A 5 1.52 0.12 -10.73
CA LEU A 5 1.01 -1.15 -10.18
C LEU A 5 1.86 -2.34 -10.67
N ARG A 6 2.21 -2.37 -11.96
CA ARG A 6 3.10 -3.40 -12.51
C ARG A 6 4.50 -3.33 -11.89
N GLU A 7 5.05 -2.13 -11.71
CA GLU A 7 6.34 -1.94 -11.03
C GLU A 7 6.30 -2.43 -9.57
N ASP A 8 5.20 -2.17 -8.84
CA ASP A 8 5.06 -2.61 -7.45
C ASP A 8 4.93 -4.14 -7.37
N ILE A 9 4.18 -4.77 -8.29
CA ILE A 9 4.07 -6.24 -8.38
C ILE A 9 5.44 -6.87 -8.72
N ALA A 10 6.17 -6.30 -9.69
CA ALA A 10 7.51 -6.77 -10.03
C ALA A 10 8.47 -6.66 -8.84
N CYS A 11 8.39 -5.56 -8.07
CA CYS A 11 9.18 -5.37 -6.87
C CYS A 11 8.92 -6.45 -5.80
N VAL A 12 7.68 -6.94 -5.69
CA VAL A 12 7.36 -8.08 -4.80
C VAL A 12 8.08 -9.33 -5.27
N PHE A 13 7.97 -9.71 -6.54
CA PHE A 13 8.66 -10.89 -7.09
C PHE A 13 10.19 -10.81 -7.02
N GLU A 14 10.74 -9.61 -7.17
CA GLU A 14 12.20 -9.39 -7.07
C GLU A 14 12.73 -9.59 -5.64
N ARG A 15 11.89 -9.40 -4.61
CA ARG A 15 12.32 -9.30 -3.22
C ARG A 15 11.80 -10.40 -2.31
N ASP A 16 10.67 -11.00 -2.66
CA ASP A 16 10.07 -12.07 -1.89
C ASP A 16 10.11 -13.40 -2.67
N PRO A 17 10.98 -14.35 -2.29
CA PRO A 17 11.03 -15.66 -2.91
C PRO A 17 9.77 -16.51 -2.69
N ALA A 18 8.89 -16.14 -1.74
CA ALA A 18 7.62 -16.82 -1.51
C ALA A 18 6.51 -16.38 -2.47
N ALA A 19 6.68 -15.28 -3.21
CA ALA A 19 5.70 -14.79 -4.17
C ALA A 19 5.67 -15.68 -5.42
N ARG A 20 4.53 -16.35 -5.69
CA ARG A 20 4.44 -17.31 -6.81
C ARG A 20 3.66 -16.79 -8.01
N THR A 21 2.60 -16.02 -7.78
CA THR A 21 1.70 -15.57 -8.85
C THR A 21 1.20 -14.15 -8.64
N THR A 22 0.91 -13.45 -9.74
CA THR A 22 0.36 -12.09 -9.66
C THR A 22 -0.98 -12.09 -8.95
N TRP A 23 -1.76 -13.16 -9.11
CA TRP A 23 -3.02 -13.34 -8.40
C TRP A 23 -2.81 -13.34 -6.88
N GLU A 24 -1.85 -14.13 -6.40
CA GLU A 24 -1.48 -14.18 -4.98
C GLU A 24 -1.03 -12.81 -4.45
N VAL A 25 -0.21 -12.07 -5.20
CA VAL A 25 0.19 -10.70 -4.83
C VAL A 25 -1.02 -9.76 -4.77
N LEU A 26 -1.92 -9.84 -5.76
CA LEU A 26 -3.10 -8.99 -5.81
C LEU A 26 -4.12 -9.30 -4.72
N THR A 27 -4.22 -10.54 -4.25
CA THR A 27 -5.27 -10.94 -3.29
C THR A 27 -4.77 -11.14 -1.86
N CYS A 28 -3.48 -11.43 -1.66
CA CYS A 28 -2.97 -11.92 -0.39
C CYS A 28 -1.76 -11.16 0.17
N TYR A 29 -1.24 -10.12 -0.50
CA TYR A 29 -0.11 -9.34 0.01
C TYR A 29 -0.56 -8.05 0.71
N PRO A 30 -0.64 -8.03 2.06
CA PRO A 30 -1.14 -6.88 2.80
C PRO A 30 -0.27 -5.64 2.61
N GLY A 31 1.05 -5.79 2.46
CA GLY A 31 1.96 -4.69 2.15
C GLY A 31 1.69 -4.03 0.80
N PHE A 32 1.38 -4.83 -0.22
CA PHE A 32 0.97 -4.33 -1.54
C PHE A 32 -0.38 -3.60 -1.46
N HIS A 33 -1.34 -4.15 -0.72
CA HIS A 33 -2.64 -3.50 -0.50
C HIS A 33 -2.49 -2.17 0.24
N ALA A 34 -1.69 -2.12 1.30
CA ALA A 34 -1.46 -0.92 2.08
C ALA A 34 -0.83 0.20 1.25
N LEU A 35 0.18 -0.11 0.44
CA LEU A 35 0.80 0.86 -0.48
C LEU A 35 -0.17 1.35 -1.56
N THR A 36 -1.02 0.47 -2.08
CA THR A 36 -2.01 0.82 -3.10
C THR A 36 -3.11 1.71 -2.53
N LEU A 37 -3.68 1.34 -1.37
CA LEU A 37 -4.73 2.10 -0.70
C LEU A 37 -4.20 3.43 -0.13
N HIS A 38 -2.96 3.46 0.36
CA HIS A 38 -2.30 4.72 0.74
C HIS A 38 -2.29 5.73 -0.40
N ARG A 39 -2.10 5.31 -1.66
CA ARG A 39 -2.12 6.26 -2.78
C ARG A 39 -3.50 6.91 -2.97
N VAL A 40 -4.58 6.20 -2.64
CA VAL A 40 -5.94 6.76 -2.61
C VAL A 40 -6.07 7.74 -1.42
N SER A 41 -5.66 7.33 -0.21
CA SER A 41 -5.65 8.20 0.97
C SER A 41 -4.84 9.48 0.75
N HIS A 42 -3.66 9.35 0.13
CA HIS A 42 -2.76 10.44 -0.19
C HIS A 42 -3.34 11.36 -1.25
N TRP A 43 -4.00 10.81 -2.28
CA TRP A 43 -4.72 11.62 -3.24
C TRP A 43 -5.81 12.46 -2.56
N LEU A 44 -6.63 11.85 -1.69
CA LEU A 44 -7.65 12.55 -0.90
C LEU A 44 -7.03 13.66 -0.03
N TRP A 45 -5.90 13.38 0.59
CA TRP A 45 -5.15 14.34 1.41
C TRP A 45 -4.72 15.56 0.60
N ARG A 46 -4.17 15.35 -0.60
CA ARG A 46 -3.78 16.44 -1.51
C ARG A 46 -4.98 17.25 -2.01
N GLN A 47 -6.16 16.64 -2.13
CA GLN A 47 -7.42 17.34 -2.43
C GLN A 47 -8.00 18.09 -1.22
N ARG A 48 -7.28 18.17 -0.09
CA ARG A 48 -7.71 18.79 1.17
C ARG A 48 -8.92 18.11 1.83
N LEU A 49 -9.31 16.91 1.37
CA LEU A 49 -10.32 16.05 2.00
C LEU A 49 -9.72 15.28 3.18
N ARG A 50 -9.16 16.02 4.16
CA ARG A 50 -8.28 15.47 5.22
C ARG A 50 -8.97 14.44 6.10
N TRP A 51 -10.22 14.68 6.47
CA TRP A 51 -10.98 13.74 7.29
C TRP A 51 -11.21 12.42 6.55
N LEU A 52 -11.65 12.47 5.30
CA LEU A 52 -11.87 11.28 4.48
C LEU A 52 -10.56 10.52 4.22
N ALA A 53 -9.46 11.24 4.00
CA ALA A 53 -8.14 10.66 3.87
C ALA A 53 -7.71 9.87 5.13
N ARG A 54 -7.96 10.42 6.34
CA ARG A 54 -7.69 9.73 7.61
C ARG A 54 -8.63 8.55 7.86
N LEU A 55 -9.91 8.68 7.52
CA LEU A 55 -10.84 7.57 7.59
C LEU A 55 -10.37 6.41 6.72
N PHE A 56 -9.96 6.70 5.47
CA PHE A 56 -9.49 5.69 4.54
C PHE A 56 -8.14 5.07 4.96
N SER A 57 -7.23 5.85 5.57
CA SER A 57 -6.00 5.29 6.13
C SER A 57 -6.27 4.35 7.31
N HIS A 58 -7.24 4.66 8.17
CA HIS A 58 -7.63 3.76 9.25
C HIS A 58 -8.36 2.51 8.74
N PHE A 59 -9.18 2.63 7.68
CA PHE A 59 -9.75 1.47 7.00
C PHE A 59 -8.65 0.57 6.41
N THR A 60 -7.63 1.16 5.80
CA THR A 60 -6.45 0.42 5.30
C THR A 60 -5.72 -0.31 6.43
N ARG A 61 -5.49 0.37 7.56
CA ARG A 61 -4.89 -0.23 8.76
C ARG A 61 -5.73 -1.40 9.28
N PHE A 62 -7.06 -1.26 9.32
CA PHE A 62 -7.94 -2.33 9.76
C PHE A 62 -7.82 -3.58 8.88
N LEU A 63 -7.73 -3.42 7.56
CA LEU A 63 -7.61 -4.54 6.62
C LEU A 63 -6.22 -5.20 6.61
N THR A 64 -5.15 -4.42 6.81
CA THR A 64 -3.77 -4.87 6.52
C THR A 64 -2.88 -4.96 7.75
N GLY A 65 -3.26 -4.34 8.87
CA GLY A 65 -2.40 -4.17 10.04
C GLY A 65 -1.31 -3.10 9.87
N ILE A 66 -1.26 -2.40 8.72
CA ILE A 66 -0.26 -1.39 8.38
C ILE A 66 -0.89 0.00 8.46
N GLU A 67 -0.32 0.88 9.28
CA GLU A 67 -0.72 2.27 9.36
C GLU A 67 0.20 3.14 8.50
N ILE A 68 -0.36 3.83 7.52
CA ILE A 68 0.35 4.84 6.74
C ILE A 68 -0.44 6.14 6.83
N HIS A 69 0.15 7.17 7.41
CA HIS A 69 -0.47 8.48 7.47
C HIS A 69 -0.69 9.01 6.04
N PRO A 70 -1.87 9.54 5.69
CA PRO A 70 -2.17 9.97 4.33
C PRO A 70 -1.27 11.11 3.82
N GLY A 71 -0.64 11.86 4.73
CA GLY A 71 0.37 12.87 4.40
C GLY A 71 1.75 12.31 4.04
N ALA A 72 2.02 11.03 4.27
CA ALA A 72 3.32 10.42 3.98
C ALA A 72 3.60 10.38 2.48
N THR A 73 4.82 10.77 2.10
CA THR A 73 5.28 10.70 0.72
C THR A 73 6.07 9.42 0.52
N ILE A 74 5.51 8.50 -0.28
CA ILE A 74 6.13 7.19 -0.57
C ILE A 74 6.65 7.17 -2.01
N GLY A 75 7.92 6.78 -2.14
CA GLY A 75 8.63 6.61 -3.40
C GLY A 75 8.09 5.47 -4.28
N LYS A 76 8.84 5.12 -5.33
CA LYS A 76 8.53 3.98 -6.20
C LYS A 76 9.23 2.72 -5.71
N ARG A 77 8.67 1.54 -6.04
CA ARG A 77 9.27 0.23 -5.71
C ARG A 77 9.58 0.08 -4.21
N VAL A 78 8.67 0.59 -3.39
CA VAL A 78 8.67 0.32 -1.95
C VAL A 78 7.99 -1.02 -1.75
N PHE A 79 8.54 -1.84 -0.87
CA PHE A 79 8.01 -3.14 -0.53
C PHE A 79 7.87 -3.22 0.99
N ILE A 80 6.70 -3.62 1.45
CA ILE A 80 6.41 -3.90 2.86
C ILE A 80 6.15 -5.40 2.92
N ASP A 81 7.06 -6.15 3.53
CA ASP A 81 6.94 -7.59 3.67
C ASP A 81 6.25 -7.93 5.00
N HIS A 82 5.29 -8.84 4.98
CA HIS A 82 4.34 -9.17 6.07
C HIS A 82 3.52 -7.99 6.63
N GLY A 83 4.17 -6.96 7.17
CA GLY A 83 3.63 -5.62 7.42
C GLY A 83 2.82 -5.40 8.70
N MET A 84 2.40 -6.45 9.41
CA MET A 84 1.63 -6.27 10.66
C MET A 84 2.39 -5.37 11.67
N GLY A 85 1.75 -4.28 12.12
CA GLY A 85 2.31 -3.37 13.11
C GLY A 85 3.22 -2.27 12.56
N VAL A 86 3.43 -2.20 11.24
CA VAL A 86 4.15 -1.09 10.61
C VAL A 86 3.37 0.22 10.76
N VAL A 87 4.06 1.30 11.14
CA VAL A 87 3.51 2.66 11.25
C VAL A 87 4.44 3.63 10.50
N ILE A 88 3.88 4.38 9.55
CA ILE A 88 4.59 5.35 8.70
C ILE A 88 3.87 6.71 8.72
#